data_AF-A0A2E5EN82-F1
#
_entry.id   AF-A0A2E5EN82-F1
#
_cell.length_a   1.000
_cell.length_b   1.000
_cell.length_c   1.000
_cell.angle_alpha   90.00
_cell.angle_beta   90.00
_cell.angle_gamma   90.00
#
_symmetry.space_group_name_H-M   'P 1'
#
loop_
_entity.id
_entity.type
_entity.pdbx_description
1 polymer ?
#
loop_
_entity_poly.entity_id
_entity_poly.type
_entity_poly.pdbx_seq_one_letter_code
_entity_poly.pdbx_strand_id
1 'polypeptide(L)'
;MLDLLVELKSEVNSLSETHEDDAHTIAGLAGVSANEATRESTNPETLKHSIGGLQASVEAFEESHPKLAGAVNRVCNALSNLGI
;
A
#
# COMPACT_ATOMS: atom_id res chain seq x y z
N MET A 1 9.65 8.66 -2.91
CA MET A 1 8.59 8.27 -1.94
C MET A 1 7.28 8.95 -2.30
N LEU A 2 7.23 10.29 -2.36
CA LEU A 2 6.04 11.04 -2.76
C LEU A 2 5.47 10.59 -4.12
N ASP A 3 6.32 10.38 -5.13
CA ASP A 3 5.88 9.92 -6.45
C ASP A 3 5.17 8.56 -6.40
N LEU A 4 5.65 7.63 -5.57
CA LEU A 4 5.03 6.31 -5.39
C LEU A 4 3.64 6.42 -4.73
N LEU A 5 3.49 7.34 -3.79
CA LEU A 5 2.20 7.59 -3.13
C LEU A 5 1.20 8.29 -4.06
N VAL A 6 1.68 9.21 -4.92
CA VAL A 6 0.85 9.85 -5.95
C VAL A 6 0.37 8.83 -6.97
N GLU A 7 1.26 7.94 -7.42
CA GLU A 7 0.90 6.84 -8.32
C GLU A 7 -0.10 5.89 -7.67
N LEU A 8 0.15 5.42 -6.45
CA LEU A 8 -0.77 4.55 -5.72
C LEU A 8 -2.15 5.21 -5.56
N LYS A 9 -2.20 6.50 -5.23
CA LYS A 9 -3.47 7.25 -5.12
C LYS A 9 -4.22 7.27 -6.45
N SER A 10 -3.53 7.44 -7.58
CA SER A 10 -4.15 7.41 -8.90
C SER A 10 -4.76 6.04 -9.22
N GLU A 11 -4.03 4.96 -8.94
CA GLU A 11 -4.51 3.59 -9.19
C GLU A 11 -5.68 3.22 -8.26
N VAL A 12 -5.62 3.62 -6.98
CA VAL A 12 -6.73 3.42 -6.04
C VAL A 12 -7.99 4.19 -6.46
N ASN A 13 -7.84 5.42 -6.96
CA ASN A 13 -8.98 6.16 -7.50
C ASN A 13 -9.59 5.44 -8.71
N SER A 14 -8.78 4.88 -9.61
CA SER A 14 -9.28 4.10 -10.73
C SER A 14 -9.97 2.82 -10.27
N LEU A 15 -9.43 2.12 -9.25
CA LEU A 15 -10.06 0.94 -8.69
C LEU A 15 -11.44 1.27 -8.08
N SER A 16 -11.57 2.42 -7.42
CA SER A 16 -12.82 2.82 -6.75
C SER A 16 -14.04 2.94 -7.68
N GLU A 17 -13.83 3.08 -8.99
CA GLU A 17 -14.91 3.11 -9.97
C GLU A 17 -15.61 1.74 -10.12
N THR A 18 -14.96 0.65 -9.71
CA THR A 18 -15.46 -0.73 -9.87
C THR A 18 -15.45 -1.54 -8.57
N HIS A 19 -14.53 -1.24 -7.64
CA HIS A 19 -14.33 -1.94 -6.38
C HIS A 19 -14.08 -0.93 -5.25
N GLU A 20 -15.12 -0.18 -4.89
CA GLU A 20 -15.04 0.93 -3.92
C GLU A 20 -14.52 0.48 -2.53
N ASP A 21 -15.07 -0.62 -1.99
CA ASP A 21 -14.67 -1.15 -0.68
C ASP A 21 -13.20 -1.59 -0.63
N ASP A 22 -12.72 -2.25 -1.70
CA ASP A 22 -11.33 -2.66 -1.82
C ASP A 22 -10.40 -1.45 -1.95
N ALA A 23 -10.79 -0.45 -2.76
CA ALA A 23 -10.05 0.80 -2.89
C ALA A 23 -9.93 1.53 -1.55
N HIS A 24 -11.01 1.58 -0.76
CA HIS A 24 -10.99 2.16 0.58
C HIS A 24 -10.05 1.39 1.53
N THR A 25 -10.11 0.06 1.49
CA THR A 25 -9.26 -0.82 2.31
C THR A 25 -7.78 -0.64 1.98
N ILE A 26 -7.43 -0.63 0.69
CA ILE A 26 -6.05 -0.43 0.22
C ILE A 26 -5.54 0.95 0.63
N ALA A 27 -6.34 2.01 0.48
CA ALA A 27 -5.97 3.36 0.90
C ALA A 27 -5.68 3.43 2.41
N GLY A 28 -6.54 2.81 3.22
CA GLY A 28 -6.37 2.72 4.67
C GLY A 28 -5.08 1.99 5.06
N LEU A 29 -4.84 0.81 4.49
CA LEU A 29 -3.64 0.01 4.74
C LEU A 29 -2.36 0.73 4.30
N ALA A 30 -2.39 1.44 3.17
CA ALA A 30 -1.29 2.26 2.70
C ALA A 30 -0.97 3.40 3.68
N GLY A 31 -2.01 4.08 4.19
CA GLY A 31 -1.85 5.13 5.19
C GLY A 31 -1.28 4.61 6.51
N VAL A 32 -1.81 3.49 7.01
CA VAL A 32 -1.32 2.84 8.25
C VAL A 32 0.13 2.41 8.09
N SER A 33 0.49 1.78 6.97
CA SER A 33 1.86 1.32 6.70
C SER A 33 2.85 2.48 6.60
N ALA A 34 2.45 3.57 5.92
CA ALA A 34 3.27 4.78 5.82
C ALA A 34 3.47 5.48 7.16
N ASN A 35 2.39 5.56 7.96
CA ASN A 35 2.47 6.12 9.30
C ASN A 35 3.42 5.28 10.16
N GLU A 36 3.30 3.94 10.16
CA GLU A 36 4.15 3.05 10.94
C GLU A 36 5.63 3.15 10.57
N ALA A 37 5.95 3.19 9.27
CA ALA A 37 7.32 3.31 8.77
C ALA A 37 7.99 4.66 9.09
N THR A 38 7.21 5.69 9.45
CA THR A 38 7.70 7.04 9.73
C THR A 38 7.63 7.40 11.22
N ARG A 39 7.27 6.45 12.09
CA ARG A 39 7.25 6.66 13.54
C ARG A 39 8.67 6.87 14.07
N GLU A 40 8.81 7.79 15.02
CA GLU A 40 10.08 8.05 15.72
C GLU A 40 10.69 6.78 16.34
N SER A 41 9.84 5.88 16.81
CA SER A 41 10.20 4.53 17.24
C SER A 41 9.38 3.53 16.43
N THR A 42 9.96 3.09 15.33
CA THR A 42 9.35 2.09 14.45
C THR A 42 9.39 0.73 15.14
N ASN A 43 8.25 0.04 15.22
CA ASN A 43 8.22 -1.35 15.63
C ASN A 43 8.22 -2.25 14.37
N PRO A 44 9.28 -3.06 14.16
CA PRO A 44 9.45 -3.81 12.92
C PRO A 44 8.35 -4.85 12.70
N GLU A 45 7.78 -5.42 13.77
CA GLU A 45 6.71 -6.42 13.65
C GLU A 45 5.38 -5.79 13.22
N THR A 46 5.06 -4.59 13.71
CA THR A 46 3.87 -3.85 13.28
C THR A 46 4.02 -3.37 11.85
N LEU A 47 5.20 -2.85 11.47
CA LEU A 47 5.47 -2.46 10.10
C LEU A 47 5.31 -3.64 9.12
N LYS A 48 5.88 -4.79 9.46
CA LYS A 48 5.78 -6.02 8.67
C LYS A 48 4.33 -6.47 8.50
N HIS A 49 3.51 -6.43 9.57
CA HIS A 49 2.09 -6.76 9.47
C HIS A 49 1.32 -5.77 8.60
N SER A 50 1.55 -4.47 8.73
CA SER A 50 0.87 -3.45 7.92
C SER A 50 1.21 -3.60 6.44
N ILE A 51 2.51 -3.79 6.11
CA ILE A 51 2.97 -4.04 4.74
C ILE A 51 2.39 -5.35 4.18
N GLY A 52 2.38 -6.42 4.98
CA GLY A 52 1.81 -7.70 4.57
C GLY A 52 0.31 -7.62 4.28
N GLY A 53 -0.45 -6.89 5.11
CA GLY A 53 -1.87 -6.63 4.88
C GLY A 53 -2.11 -5.85 3.59
N LEU A 54 -1.32 -4.80 3.35
CA LEU A 54 -1.40 -4.01 2.12
C LEU A 54 -1.09 -4.87 0.88
N GLN A 55 -0.09 -5.75 0.96
CA GLN A 55 0.25 -6.64 -0.15
C GLN A 55 -0.87 -7.66 -0.42
N ALA A 56 -1.40 -8.29 0.62
CA ALA A 56 -2.52 -9.23 0.50
C ALA A 56 -3.78 -8.59 -0.10
N SER A 57 -4.05 -7.32 0.21
CA SER A 57 -5.22 -6.60 -0.34
C SER A 57 -5.19 -6.40 -1.86
N VAL A 58 -4.02 -6.53 -2.50
CA VAL A 58 -3.88 -6.38 -3.97
C VAL A 58 -3.65 -7.69 -4.72
N GLU A 59 -3.49 -8.82 -4.03
CA GLU A 59 -3.28 -10.14 -4.68
C GLU A 59 -4.45 -10.51 -5.59
N ALA A 60 -5.69 -10.22 -5.18
CA ALA A 60 -6.88 -10.48 -6.00
C ALA A 60 -6.96 -9.61 -7.27
N PHE A 61 -6.12 -8.58 -7.38
CA PHE A 61 -6.14 -7.61 -8.47
C PHE A 61 -4.93 -7.72 -9.41
N GLU A 62 -4.05 -8.71 -9.23
CA GLU A 62 -2.86 -8.88 -10.07
C GLU A 62 -3.17 -9.03 -11.56
N GLU A 63 -4.26 -9.72 -11.90
CA GLU A 63 -4.68 -9.93 -13.29
C GLU A 63 -5.55 -8.77 -13.82
N SER A 64 -6.46 -8.26 -13.00
CA SER A 64 -7.46 -7.26 -13.41
C SER A 64 -6.92 -5.82 -13.36
N HIS A 65 -6.05 -5.53 -12.39
CA HIS A 65 -5.44 -4.20 -12.16
C HIS A 65 -3.92 -4.34 -11.89
N PRO A 66 -3.13 -4.83 -12.86
CA PRO A 66 -1.70 -5.10 -12.67
C PRO A 66 -0.88 -3.85 -12.29
N LYS A 67 -1.33 -2.66 -12.71
CA LYS A 67 -0.69 -1.39 -12.37
C LYS A 67 -0.85 -1.04 -10.88
N LEU A 68 -2.03 -1.26 -10.32
CA LEU A 68 -2.31 -1.12 -8.89
C LEU A 68 -1.42 -2.06 -8.07
N ALA A 69 -1.41 -3.35 -8.39
CA ALA A 69 -0.57 -4.33 -7.71
C ALA A 69 0.92 -3.94 -7.78
N GLY A 70 1.38 -3.48 -8.96
CA GLY A 70 2.74 -2.99 -9.13
C GLY A 70 3.06 -1.70 -8.35
N ALA A 71 2.11 -0.78 -8.22
CA ALA A 71 2.26 0.44 -7.41
C ALA A 71 2.35 0.10 -5.92
N VAL A 72 1.45 -0.78 -5.42
CA VAL A 72 1.48 -1.25 -4.04
C VAL A 72 2.79 -1.96 -3.72
N ASN A 73 3.25 -2.89 -4.57
CA ASN A 73 4.51 -3.59 -4.34
C ASN A 73 5.71 -2.62 -4.23
N ARG A 74 5.76 -1.58 -5.07
CA ARG A 74 6.80 -0.55 -4.97
C ARG A 74 6.71 0.25 -3.67
N VAL A 75 5.51 0.59 -3.21
CA VAL A 75 5.30 1.25 -1.92
C VAL A 75 5.71 0.34 -0.76
N CYS A 76 5.29 -0.93 -0.74
CA CYS A 76 5.69 -1.92 0.26
C CYS A 76 7.20 -2.05 0.39
N ASN A 77 7.92 -2.12 -0.73
CA ASN A 77 9.38 -2.18 -0.74
C ASN A 77 10.01 -0.88 -0.20
N ALA A 78 9.51 0.29 -0.59
CA ALA A 78 10.01 1.57 -0.11
C ALA A 78 9.79 1.75 1.41
N LEU A 79 8.63 1.32 1.92
CA LEU A 79 8.31 1.36 3.35
C LEU A 79 9.15 0.36 4.16
N SER A 80 9.34 -0.85 3.64
CA SER A 80 10.22 -1.85 4.27
C SER A 80 11.64 -1.31 4.42
N ASN A 81 12.16 -0.61 3.40
CA ASN A 81 13.49 -0.01 3.44
C ASN A 81 13.61 1.18 4.40
N LEU A 82 12.49 1.81 4.79
CA LEU A 82 12.50 2.97 5.70
C LEU A 82 12.49 2.57 7.18
N GLY A 83 11.86 1.45 7.51
CA GLY A 83 11.76 0.95 8.89
C GLY A 83 12.82 -0.08 9.29
N ILE A 84 13.89 -0.24 8.50
CA ILE A 84 15.11 -0.99 8.83
C ILE A 84 16.13 -0.04 9.43
#